data_AF-A0A7S1LIB8-F1
#
_entry.id   AF-A0A7S1LIB8-F1
#
_cell.length_a   1.000
_cell.length_b   1.000
_cell.length_c   1.000
_cell.angle_alpha   90.00
_cell.angle_beta   90.00
_cell.angle_gamma   90.00
#
_symmetry.space_group_name_H-M   'P 1'
#
loop_
_entity.id
_entity.type
_entity.pdbx_description
1 polymer ?
#
loop_
_entity_poly.entity_id
_entity_poly.type
_entity_poly.pdbx_seq_one_letter_code
_entity_poly.pdbx_strand_id
1 'polypeptide(L)'
;QAMASRAAARAPARLRRLLSSLAAAPPGGAGMWVRSLPRQPQVTGRYGLVDGRSANSQPVWRQEGGPGWLYSSTEGIWFVTVHEFCVGKTGGIIGCLEEHKGLPPQDMKQWKRWGGPKSGWTPDEAVATTNDAEVGAQWEAAKEQQLEQRLADVPPVLALSSPGAHAALAGKYSLVAGRANNAQPMWRQEGGPGWLYADSFGFWRFTDAESKISDAGSVIQSADILAPSHWPHQITEWKRDGGSCGCDGGENKAEWQLDTQVAVTA
;
A
#
# COMPACT_ATOMS: atom_id res chain seq x y z
N GLN A 1 -40.06 -14.81 -16.06
CA GLN A 1 -39.39 -14.66 -14.74
C GLN A 1 -38.22 -15.62 -14.70
N ALA A 2 -37.01 -15.15 -14.97
CA ALA A 2 -35.79 -15.95 -14.89
C ALA A 2 -35.02 -15.47 -13.65
N MET A 3 -34.92 -16.31 -12.62
CA MET A 3 -34.07 -16.07 -11.47
C MET A 3 -32.64 -16.50 -11.80
N ALA A 4 -31.74 -15.53 -11.94
CA ALA A 4 -30.31 -15.77 -11.98
C ALA A 4 -29.79 -16.01 -10.55
N SER A 5 -29.35 -17.24 -10.29
CA SER A 5 -28.66 -17.64 -9.07
C SER A 5 -27.26 -17.02 -9.03
N ARG A 6 -27.03 -16.07 -8.12
CA ARG A 6 -25.69 -15.57 -7.77
C ARG A 6 -25.08 -16.52 -6.74
N ALA A 7 -24.23 -17.43 -7.19
CA ALA A 7 -23.33 -18.15 -6.31
C ALA A 7 -22.19 -17.20 -5.88
N ALA A 8 -22.28 -16.66 -4.66
CA ALA A 8 -21.16 -15.97 -4.02
C ALA A 8 -20.06 -17.01 -3.76
N ALA A 9 -18.94 -16.90 -4.49
CA ALA A 9 -17.76 -17.71 -4.25
C ALA A 9 -17.25 -17.42 -2.83
N ARG A 10 -17.38 -18.39 -1.93
CA ARG A 10 -16.77 -18.33 -0.58
C ARG A 10 -15.26 -18.11 -0.73
N ALA A 11 -14.74 -17.09 -0.07
CA ALA A 11 -13.30 -16.85 0.04
C ALA A 11 -12.59 -18.15 0.52
N PRO A 12 -11.53 -18.62 -0.16
CA PRO A 12 -10.93 -19.90 0.14
C PRO A 12 -10.19 -19.90 1.50
N ALA A 13 -10.44 -20.92 2.31
CA ALA A 13 -9.93 -21.12 3.67
C ALA A 13 -8.39 -21.04 3.85
N ARG A 14 -7.61 -21.02 2.75
CA ARG A 14 -6.16 -20.84 2.78
C ARG A 14 -5.70 -19.38 2.97
N LEU A 15 -6.58 -18.39 2.74
CA LEU A 15 -6.31 -16.97 3.08
C LEU A 15 -6.20 -16.76 4.60
N ARG A 16 -6.96 -17.52 5.40
CA ARG A 16 -6.88 -17.48 6.87
C ARG A 16 -5.48 -17.83 7.38
N ARG A 17 -4.79 -18.78 6.75
CA ARG A 17 -3.45 -19.22 7.19
C ARG A 17 -2.32 -18.22 6.91
N LEU A 18 -2.50 -17.34 5.92
CA LEU A 18 -1.57 -16.25 5.64
C LEU A 18 -1.77 -15.05 6.58
N LEU A 19 -2.99 -14.87 7.09
CA LEU A 19 -3.28 -13.91 8.17
C LEU A 19 -2.83 -14.45 9.54
N SER A 20 -2.85 -15.77 9.74
CA SER A 20 -2.35 -16.45 10.96
C SER A 20 -0.82 -16.63 11.04
N SER A 21 -0.04 -16.07 10.11
CA SER A 21 1.44 -16.09 10.17
C SER A 21 2.05 -14.86 10.84
N LEU A 22 1.23 -14.03 11.52
CA LEU A 22 1.69 -13.07 12.52
C LEU A 22 2.11 -13.86 13.76
N ALA A 23 3.36 -14.34 13.74
CA ALA A 23 3.97 -15.10 14.82
C ALA A 23 3.81 -14.36 16.15
N ALA A 24 3.43 -15.11 17.18
CA ALA A 24 3.26 -14.65 18.55
C ALA A 24 4.43 -13.73 18.97
N ALA A 25 4.11 -12.47 19.27
CA ALA A 25 5.08 -11.51 19.74
C ALA A 25 5.68 -11.96 21.07
N PRO A 26 7.00 -11.80 21.29
CA PRO A 26 7.58 -12.02 22.61
C PRO A 26 6.97 -11.02 23.61
N PRO A 27 6.60 -11.46 24.83
CA PRO A 27 6.18 -10.55 25.89
C PRO A 27 7.44 -9.87 26.45
N GLY A 28 7.62 -8.56 26.20
CA GLY A 28 8.66 -7.80 26.91
C GLY A 28 9.20 -6.53 26.23
N GLY A 29 8.99 -6.33 24.92
CA GLY A 29 9.39 -5.10 24.23
C GLY A 29 8.30 -4.02 24.28
N ALA A 30 8.68 -2.74 24.44
CA ALA A 30 7.78 -1.61 24.27
C ALA A 30 7.29 -1.54 22.81
N GLY A 31 6.12 -2.12 22.55
CA GLY A 31 5.46 -2.07 21.24
C GLY A 31 4.82 -0.71 20.99
N MET A 32 4.87 -0.27 19.74
CA MET A 32 4.12 0.89 19.25
C MET A 32 3.12 0.39 18.22
N TRP A 33 1.90 0.89 18.20
CA TRP A 33 0.92 0.57 17.16
C TRP A 33 0.61 1.82 16.38
N VAL A 34 0.48 1.66 15.06
CA VAL A 34 0.00 2.70 14.16
C VAL A 34 -1.34 2.25 13.58
N ARG A 35 -2.34 3.12 13.63
CA ARG A 35 -3.60 2.99 12.88
C ARG A 35 -3.54 3.90 11.67
N SER A 36 -3.95 3.41 10.51
CA SER A 36 -4.20 4.21 9.31
C SER A 36 -5.31 3.60 8.44
N LEU A 37 -6.27 2.94 9.07
CA LEU A 37 -7.45 2.42 8.39
C LEU A 37 -8.47 3.54 8.16
N PRO A 38 -9.25 3.54 7.07
CA PRO A 38 -9.27 2.53 6.01
C PRO A 38 -8.20 2.76 4.93
N ARG A 39 -7.42 3.84 5.00
CA ARG A 39 -6.76 4.44 3.82
C ARG A 39 -5.34 3.94 3.55
N GLN A 40 -4.59 3.49 4.56
CA GLN A 40 -3.26 2.91 4.38
C GLN A 40 -3.10 1.66 5.28
N PRO A 41 -3.86 0.59 5.02
CA PRO A 41 -3.84 -0.64 5.81
C PRO A 41 -2.46 -1.31 5.82
N GLN A 42 -1.61 -1.05 4.81
CA GLN A 42 -0.27 -1.61 4.72
C GLN A 42 0.64 -1.17 5.88
N VAL A 43 0.46 0.06 6.39
CA VAL A 43 1.25 0.59 7.53
C VAL A 43 0.50 0.54 8.86
N THR A 44 -0.73 -0.01 8.88
CA THR A 44 -1.44 -0.28 10.14
C THR A 44 -0.89 -1.55 10.80
N GLY A 45 -0.63 -1.49 12.10
CA GLY A 45 -0.25 -2.66 12.91
C GLY A 45 0.78 -2.34 13.98
N ARG A 46 1.36 -3.38 14.57
CA ARG A 46 2.43 -3.30 15.56
C ARG A 46 3.79 -2.93 14.94
N TYR A 47 4.56 -2.16 15.69
CA TYR A 47 5.91 -1.69 15.39
C TYR A 47 6.82 -2.00 16.57
N GLY A 48 7.91 -2.70 16.28
CA GLY A 48 8.98 -2.97 17.23
C GLY A 48 10.02 -1.86 17.22
N LEU A 49 10.53 -1.50 18.40
CA LEU A 49 11.68 -0.61 18.52
C LEU A 49 12.90 -1.24 17.82
N VAL A 50 13.64 -0.45 17.06
CA VAL A 50 14.87 -0.90 16.41
C VAL A 50 16.04 -0.61 17.34
N ASP A 51 16.59 -1.65 17.97
CA ASP A 51 17.66 -1.54 18.96
C ASP A 51 18.87 -0.75 18.43
N GLY A 52 19.33 0.21 19.24
CA GLY A 52 20.49 1.06 18.92
C GLY A 52 20.28 2.05 17.79
N ARG A 53 19.07 2.14 17.20
CA ARG A 53 18.77 3.06 16.11
C ARG A 53 17.97 4.27 16.59
N SER A 54 18.46 5.44 16.23
CA SER A 54 17.76 6.70 16.41
C SER A 54 17.77 7.52 15.12
N ALA A 55 16.79 8.41 14.99
CA ALA A 55 16.67 9.40 13.94
C ALA A 55 16.35 10.74 14.62
N ASN A 56 17.18 11.77 14.37
CA ASN A 56 17.00 13.10 14.96
C ASN A 56 16.87 13.06 16.50
N SER A 57 17.75 12.28 17.14
CA SER A 57 17.79 12.05 18.60
C SER A 57 16.54 11.38 19.19
N GLN A 58 15.70 10.78 18.34
CA GLN A 58 14.50 10.07 18.74
C GLN A 58 14.56 8.59 18.33
N PRO A 59 13.87 7.69 19.05
CA PRO A 59 13.81 6.27 18.68
C PRO A 59 13.19 6.05 17.29
N VAL A 60 13.58 4.94 16.65
CA VAL A 60 13.02 4.46 15.38
C VAL A 60 12.31 3.14 15.62
N TRP A 61 11.11 2.99 15.06
CA TRP A 61 10.37 1.73 15.09
C TRP A 61 10.14 1.18 13.69
N ARG A 62 10.13 -0.14 13.57
CA ARG A 62 9.85 -0.87 12.33
C ARG A 62 8.60 -1.73 12.51
N GLN A 63 7.70 -1.68 11.54
CA GLN A 63 6.48 -2.48 11.53
C GLN A 63 6.82 -3.98 11.53
N GLU A 64 6.16 -4.73 12.39
CA GLU A 64 6.28 -6.19 12.43
C GLU A 64 5.53 -6.78 11.22
N GLY A 65 6.24 -7.54 10.38
CA GLY A 65 5.66 -8.18 9.20
C GLY A 65 5.20 -7.22 8.08
N GLY A 66 5.58 -5.94 8.13
CA GLY A 66 5.16 -4.93 7.15
C GLY A 66 6.29 -3.98 6.71
N PRO A 67 6.01 -3.09 5.75
CA PRO A 67 7.00 -2.15 5.20
C PRO A 67 7.20 -0.89 6.05
N GLY A 68 6.35 -0.65 7.04
CA GLY A 68 6.28 0.61 7.78
C GLY A 68 7.52 0.90 8.65
N TRP A 69 7.89 2.17 8.69
CA TRP A 69 8.89 2.74 9.58
C TRP A 69 8.34 4.00 10.23
N LEU A 70 8.41 4.10 11.55
CA LEU A 70 8.02 5.28 12.33
C LEU A 70 9.30 5.94 12.86
N TYR A 71 9.45 7.24 12.60
CA TYR A 71 10.67 7.97 12.96
C TYR A 71 10.43 9.49 13.04
N SER A 72 11.33 10.22 13.70
CA SER A 72 11.31 11.69 13.74
C SER A 72 12.11 12.28 12.57
N SER A 73 11.57 13.27 11.86
CA SER A 73 12.25 13.99 10.77
C SER A 73 13.15 15.11 11.28
N THR A 74 13.94 15.70 10.37
CA THR A 74 14.74 16.91 10.61
C THR A 74 13.91 18.14 10.96
N GLU A 75 12.59 18.11 10.68
CA GLU A 75 11.64 19.16 11.04
C GLU A 75 11.01 18.93 12.41
N GLY A 76 11.44 17.90 13.16
CA GLY A 76 10.87 17.60 14.46
C GLY A 76 9.42 17.12 14.37
N ILE A 77 9.04 16.43 13.30
CA ILE A 77 7.71 15.84 13.09
C ILE A 77 7.86 14.32 13.03
N TRP A 78 6.92 13.57 13.62
CA TRP A 78 6.87 12.13 13.44
C TRP A 78 6.31 11.77 12.06
N PHE A 79 7.00 10.88 11.35
CA PHE A 79 6.60 10.35 10.06
C PHE A 79 6.47 8.84 10.09
N VAL A 80 5.52 8.32 9.30
CA VAL A 80 5.51 6.93 8.86
C VAL A 80 5.87 6.88 7.38
N THR A 81 6.85 6.05 7.04
CA THR A 81 7.27 5.78 5.66
C THR A 81 7.26 4.28 5.38
N VAL A 82 7.25 3.92 4.10
CA VAL A 82 7.41 2.53 3.61
C VAL A 82 8.84 2.26 3.11
N HIS A 83 9.71 3.26 3.20
CA HIS A 83 11.08 3.19 2.71
C HIS A 83 12.09 3.53 3.79
N GLU A 84 12.97 2.57 4.07
CA GLU A 84 14.00 2.72 5.09
C GLU A 84 14.97 3.88 4.80
N PHE A 85 15.30 4.12 3.52
CA PHE A 85 16.23 5.20 3.14
C PHE A 85 15.69 6.63 3.41
N CYS A 86 14.39 6.74 3.71
CA CYS A 86 13.75 7.99 4.14
C CYS A 86 13.91 8.23 5.65
N VAL A 87 14.20 7.19 6.45
CA VAL A 87 14.32 7.31 7.91
C VAL A 87 15.38 8.36 8.26
N GLY A 88 14.96 9.34 9.07
CA GLY A 88 15.76 10.51 9.47
C GLY A 88 15.67 11.72 8.56
N LYS A 89 15.00 11.64 7.39
CA LYS A 89 14.80 12.74 6.44
C LYS A 89 13.37 13.29 6.50
N THR A 90 13.12 14.43 5.87
CA THR A 90 11.75 14.88 5.61
C THR A 90 11.10 13.99 4.54
N GLY A 91 9.99 13.33 4.88
CA GLY A 91 9.22 12.56 3.91
C GLY A 91 8.49 11.37 4.53
N GLY A 92 7.49 10.85 3.83
CA GLY A 92 6.71 9.71 4.29
C GLY A 92 5.34 9.69 3.65
N ILE A 93 4.51 8.77 4.10
CA ILE A 93 3.12 8.65 3.65
C ILE A 93 2.11 9.09 4.73
N ILE A 94 2.59 9.25 5.96
CA ILE A 94 1.88 9.81 7.12
C ILE A 94 2.85 10.73 7.86
N GLY A 95 2.39 11.87 8.36
CA GLY A 95 3.15 12.70 9.30
C GLY A 95 2.25 13.41 10.30
N CYS A 96 2.78 13.90 11.42
CA CYS A 96 2.01 14.78 12.30
C CYS A 96 1.76 16.15 11.65
N LEU A 97 0.68 16.83 12.05
CA LEU A 97 0.46 18.23 11.63
C LEU A 97 1.43 19.19 12.32
N GLU A 98 1.83 18.88 13.54
CA GLU A 98 2.64 19.74 14.40
C GLU A 98 3.98 19.08 14.75
N GLU A 99 4.97 19.92 15.09
CA GLU A 99 6.22 19.47 15.67
C GLU A 99 5.98 18.74 17.00
N HIS A 100 6.67 17.62 17.20
CA HIS A 100 6.52 16.79 18.38
C HIS A 100 7.19 17.40 19.62
N LYS A 101 8.17 18.30 19.49
CA LYS A 101 8.83 18.99 20.63
C LYS A 101 9.32 18.03 21.73
N GLY A 102 9.81 16.86 21.32
CA GLY A 102 10.24 15.78 22.22
C GLY A 102 9.13 14.85 22.74
N LEU A 103 7.86 15.13 22.43
CA LEU A 103 6.74 14.23 22.73
C LEU A 103 6.88 12.94 21.91
N PRO A 104 6.52 11.77 22.50
CA PRO A 104 6.53 10.51 21.78
C PRO A 104 5.32 10.40 20.83
N PRO A 105 5.34 9.49 19.85
CA PRO A 105 4.32 9.42 18.79
C PRO A 105 2.88 9.28 19.32
N GLN A 106 2.68 8.49 20.37
CA GLN A 106 1.36 8.22 20.96
C GLN A 106 0.70 9.44 21.58
N ASP A 107 1.48 10.47 21.91
CA ASP A 107 0.97 11.71 22.48
C ASP A 107 0.59 12.74 21.40
N MET A 108 0.84 12.41 20.12
CA MET A 108 0.50 13.27 18.98
C MET A 108 -0.97 13.15 18.62
N LYS A 109 -1.67 14.29 18.64
CA LYS A 109 -3.14 14.35 18.46
C LYS A 109 -3.60 14.48 17.02
N GLN A 110 -2.75 15.00 16.15
CA GLN A 110 -3.14 15.41 14.80
C GLN A 110 -2.16 14.87 13.77
N TRP A 111 -2.72 14.12 12.82
CA TRP A 111 -1.99 13.43 11.78
C TRP A 111 -2.53 13.81 10.40
N LYS A 112 -1.63 13.82 9.42
CA LYS A 112 -1.91 14.06 8.01
C LYS A 112 -1.36 12.87 7.21
N ARG A 113 -2.00 12.58 6.09
CA ARG A 113 -1.53 11.57 5.13
C ARG A 113 -1.18 12.21 3.80
N TRP A 114 -0.27 11.57 3.08
CA TRP A 114 -0.04 11.87 1.67
C TRP A 114 -1.14 11.19 0.84
N GLY A 115 -1.96 12.00 0.18
CA GLY A 115 -3.04 11.55 -0.70
C GLY A 115 -2.63 11.39 -2.17
N GLY A 116 -1.34 11.54 -2.47
CA GLY A 116 -0.80 11.46 -3.82
C GLY A 116 -0.61 12.83 -4.48
N PRO A 117 -0.08 12.87 -5.71
CA PRO A 117 0.35 14.11 -6.36
C PRO A 117 -0.78 15.12 -6.56
N LYS A 118 -2.03 14.67 -6.75
CA LYS A 118 -3.18 15.58 -6.92
C LYS A 118 -3.72 16.09 -5.59
N SER A 119 -3.78 15.24 -4.57
CA SER A 119 -4.41 15.56 -3.29
C SER A 119 -3.45 16.20 -2.28
N GLY A 120 -2.14 15.97 -2.41
CA GLY A 120 -1.15 16.47 -1.47
C GLY A 120 -1.29 15.89 -0.05
N TRP A 121 -0.76 16.62 0.93
CA TRP A 121 -0.94 16.30 2.35
C TRP A 121 -2.31 16.74 2.84
N THR A 122 -3.09 15.82 3.42
CA THR A 122 -4.43 16.12 3.97
C THR A 122 -4.54 15.61 5.40
N PRO A 123 -5.18 16.37 6.33
CA PRO A 123 -5.48 15.89 7.67
C PRO A 123 -6.25 14.56 7.64
N ASP A 124 -5.92 13.65 8.55
CA ASP A 124 -6.54 12.33 8.63
C ASP A 124 -6.71 11.88 10.09
N GLU A 125 -7.93 12.02 10.61
CA GLU A 125 -8.32 11.61 11.97
C GLU A 125 -8.32 10.10 12.17
N ALA A 126 -8.31 9.34 11.07
CA ALA A 126 -8.24 7.89 11.14
C ALA A 126 -6.82 7.42 11.52
N VAL A 127 -5.82 8.29 11.34
CA VAL A 127 -4.44 8.04 11.76
C VAL A 127 -4.28 8.32 13.24
N ALA A 128 -3.72 7.34 13.96
CA ALA A 128 -3.37 7.47 15.37
C ALA A 128 -2.22 6.52 15.71
N THR A 129 -1.55 6.76 16.83
CA THR A 129 -0.59 5.81 17.39
C THR A 129 -0.88 5.55 18.87
N THR A 130 -0.48 4.38 19.37
CA THR A 130 -0.68 3.99 20.77
C THR A 130 0.44 3.05 21.22
N ASN A 131 0.80 3.11 22.49
CA ASN A 131 1.64 2.10 23.16
C ASN A 131 0.80 1.16 24.04
N ASP A 132 -0.52 1.35 24.10
CA ASP A 132 -1.45 0.46 24.77
C ASP A 132 -1.67 -0.80 23.92
N ALA A 133 -1.29 -1.96 24.47
CA ALA A 133 -1.35 -3.23 23.77
C ALA A 133 -2.79 -3.72 23.51
N GLU A 134 -3.75 -3.38 24.37
CA GLU A 134 -5.15 -3.75 24.18
C GLU A 134 -5.76 -2.94 23.03
N VAL A 135 -5.54 -1.62 23.04
CA VAL A 135 -5.98 -0.74 21.94
C VAL A 135 -5.29 -1.13 20.62
N GLY A 136 -3.99 -1.45 20.67
CA GLY A 136 -3.24 -1.92 19.52
C GLY A 136 -3.79 -3.21 18.93
N ALA A 137 -4.09 -4.21 19.77
CA ALA A 137 -4.70 -5.47 19.34
C ALA A 137 -6.08 -5.26 18.70
N GLN A 138 -6.89 -4.34 19.22
CA GLN A 138 -8.17 -3.97 18.62
C GLN A 138 -7.99 -3.38 17.20
N TRP A 139 -6.96 -2.56 16.98
CA TRP A 139 -6.68 -2.00 15.65
C TRP A 139 -6.23 -3.06 14.64
N GLU A 140 -5.45 -4.05 15.09
CA GLU A 140 -5.03 -5.17 14.25
C GLU A 140 -6.22 -6.09 13.89
N ALA A 141 -7.10 -6.37 14.85
CA ALA A 141 -8.34 -7.11 14.59
C ALA A 141 -9.26 -6.35 13.62
N ALA A 142 -9.40 -5.02 13.80
CA ALA A 142 -10.17 -4.18 12.88
C ALA A 142 -9.58 -4.15 11.47
N LYS A 143 -8.24 -4.13 11.35
CA LYS A 143 -7.54 -4.26 10.05
C LYS A 143 -7.88 -5.58 9.40
N GLU A 144 -7.80 -6.69 10.12
CA GLU A 144 -8.09 -8.02 9.59
C GLU A 144 -9.53 -8.12 9.11
N GLN A 145 -10.50 -7.70 9.94
CA GLN A 145 -11.92 -7.70 9.59
C GLN A 145 -12.19 -6.84 8.35
N GLN A 146 -11.60 -5.64 8.28
CA GLN A 146 -11.76 -4.77 7.13
C GLN A 146 -11.17 -5.39 5.86
N LEU A 147 -9.99 -6.00 5.94
CA LEU A 147 -9.39 -6.69 4.81
C LEU A 147 -10.25 -7.87 4.34
N GLU A 148 -10.82 -8.64 5.28
CA GLU A 148 -11.73 -9.74 4.94
C GLU A 148 -13.01 -9.24 4.24
N GLN A 149 -13.66 -8.22 4.79
CA GLN A 149 -14.83 -7.59 4.17
C GLN A 149 -14.51 -7.08 2.76
N ARG A 150 -13.38 -6.39 2.62
CA ARG A 150 -12.99 -5.84 1.34
C ARG A 150 -12.65 -6.93 0.33
N LEU A 151 -11.97 -7.99 0.75
CA LEU A 151 -11.69 -9.14 -0.12
C LEU A 151 -12.95 -9.92 -0.51
N ALA A 152 -14.08 -9.77 0.19
CA ALA A 152 -15.34 -10.40 -0.22
C ALA A 152 -15.91 -9.79 -1.51
N ASP A 153 -15.63 -8.50 -1.76
CA ASP A 153 -16.10 -7.77 -2.94
C ASP A 153 -15.06 -7.68 -4.07
N VAL A 154 -13.96 -8.43 -3.96
CA VAL A 154 -12.89 -8.41 -4.96
C VAL A 154 -13.36 -9.04 -6.28
N PRO A 155 -13.20 -8.36 -7.44
CA PRO A 155 -13.48 -8.98 -8.73
C PRO A 155 -12.56 -10.18 -8.99
N PRO A 156 -13.10 -11.37 -9.28
CA PRO A 156 -12.29 -12.57 -9.51
C PRO A 156 -11.50 -12.50 -10.83
N VAL A 157 -12.02 -11.73 -11.79
CA VAL A 157 -11.40 -11.50 -13.10
C VAL A 157 -11.48 -10.01 -13.40
N LEU A 158 -10.43 -9.51 -14.04
CA LEU A 158 -10.36 -8.17 -14.62
C LEU A 158 -9.95 -8.29 -16.08
N ALA A 159 -10.25 -7.30 -16.89
CA ALA A 159 -9.73 -7.18 -18.26
C ALA A 159 -9.01 -5.84 -18.42
N LEU A 160 -7.78 -5.88 -18.91
CA LEU A 160 -6.99 -4.71 -19.29
C LEU A 160 -7.11 -4.47 -20.79
N SER A 161 -7.54 -3.27 -21.16
CA SER A 161 -7.29 -2.70 -22.49
C SER A 161 -6.06 -1.80 -22.40
N SER A 162 -5.03 -2.08 -23.19
CA SER A 162 -3.82 -1.26 -23.28
C SER A 162 -3.24 -1.34 -24.69
N PRO A 163 -3.64 -0.49 -25.64
CA PRO A 163 -3.09 -0.52 -26.99
C PRO A 163 -1.64 0.00 -27.05
N GLY A 164 -0.96 -0.16 -28.20
CA GLY A 164 0.37 0.40 -28.43
C GLY A 164 1.51 -0.37 -27.73
N ALA A 165 2.48 0.35 -27.17
CA ALA A 165 3.75 -0.21 -26.67
C ALA A 165 3.65 -1.33 -25.61
N HIS A 166 2.52 -1.44 -24.91
CA HIS A 166 2.25 -2.49 -23.92
C HIS A 166 1.04 -3.35 -24.26
N ALA A 167 0.72 -3.48 -25.56
CA ALA A 167 -0.33 -4.39 -26.03
C ALA A 167 -0.18 -5.84 -25.53
N ALA A 168 1.06 -6.27 -25.25
CA ALA A 168 1.34 -7.57 -24.66
C ALA A 168 0.75 -7.76 -23.24
N LEU A 169 0.43 -6.67 -22.53
CA LEU A 169 -0.23 -6.72 -21.21
C LEU A 169 -1.76 -6.75 -21.31
N ALA A 170 -2.35 -6.47 -22.47
CA ALA A 170 -3.80 -6.49 -22.62
C ALA A 170 -4.39 -7.90 -22.44
N GLY A 171 -5.67 -7.97 -22.09
CA GLY A 171 -6.39 -9.23 -21.92
C GLY A 171 -6.89 -9.44 -20.50
N LYS A 172 -7.23 -10.70 -20.18
CA LYS A 172 -7.85 -11.07 -18.90
C LYS A 172 -6.80 -11.30 -17.82
N TYR A 173 -7.15 -10.96 -16.59
CA TYR A 173 -6.35 -11.10 -15.38
C TYR A 173 -7.17 -11.82 -14.32
N SER A 174 -6.74 -12.99 -13.89
CA SER A 174 -7.41 -13.74 -12.83
C SER A 174 -6.80 -13.42 -11.47
N LEU A 175 -7.66 -13.32 -10.45
CA LEU A 175 -7.24 -13.12 -9.06
C LEU A 175 -6.38 -14.29 -8.60
N VAL A 176 -5.23 -13.97 -8.00
CA VAL A 176 -4.32 -14.99 -7.46
C VAL A 176 -4.69 -15.25 -5.99
N ALA A 177 -5.38 -16.37 -5.76
CA ALA A 177 -5.87 -16.73 -4.43
C ALA A 177 -4.74 -16.78 -3.39
N GLY A 178 -4.93 -16.07 -2.28
CA GLY A 178 -3.96 -16.01 -1.19
C GLY A 178 -2.71 -15.20 -1.49
N ARG A 179 -2.67 -14.41 -2.58
CA ARG A 179 -1.56 -13.50 -2.83
C ARG A 179 -2.03 -12.06 -2.71
N ALA A 180 -1.24 -11.29 -1.97
CA ALA A 180 -1.45 -9.87 -1.75
C ALA A 180 -0.11 -9.14 -1.76
N ASN A 181 -0.12 -7.90 -2.22
CA ASN A 181 0.98 -6.96 -2.10
C ASN A 181 0.47 -5.71 -1.36
N ASN A 182 1.17 -5.26 -0.32
CA ASN A 182 0.76 -4.10 0.48
C ASN A 182 -0.70 -4.17 0.96
N ALA A 183 -1.12 -5.35 1.46
CA ALA A 183 -2.49 -5.64 1.88
C ALA A 183 -3.56 -5.48 0.78
N GLN A 184 -3.16 -5.52 -0.50
CA GLN A 184 -4.05 -5.49 -1.66
C GLN A 184 -3.97 -6.80 -2.44
N PRO A 185 -5.09 -7.32 -2.96
CA PRO A 185 -5.09 -8.49 -3.83
C PRO A 185 -4.27 -8.28 -5.10
N MET A 186 -3.83 -9.38 -5.69
CA MET A 186 -3.06 -9.39 -6.93
C MET A 186 -3.76 -10.20 -8.01
N TRP A 187 -3.63 -9.76 -9.27
CA TRP A 187 -4.12 -10.50 -10.42
C TRP A 187 -2.97 -10.83 -11.37
N ARG A 188 -3.09 -11.96 -12.07
CA ARG A 188 -2.13 -12.42 -13.06
C ARG A 188 -2.82 -12.53 -14.42
N GLN A 189 -2.14 -12.06 -15.46
CA GLN A 189 -2.62 -12.15 -16.83
C GLN A 189 -2.79 -13.62 -17.26
N GLU A 190 -3.92 -13.93 -17.89
CA GLU A 190 -4.20 -15.26 -18.45
C GLU A 190 -3.35 -15.49 -19.70
N GLY A 191 -2.49 -16.51 -19.68
CA GLY A 191 -1.63 -16.87 -20.81
C GLY A 191 -0.48 -15.89 -21.10
N GLY A 192 -0.31 -14.86 -20.27
CA GLY A 192 0.72 -13.84 -20.43
C GLY A 192 1.60 -13.65 -19.19
N PRO A 193 2.60 -12.76 -19.28
CA PRO A 193 3.53 -12.51 -18.19
C PRO A 193 3.07 -11.39 -17.24
N GLY A 194 1.94 -10.73 -17.56
CA GLY A 194 1.45 -9.56 -16.86
C GLY A 194 1.00 -9.81 -15.42
N TRP A 195 1.26 -8.82 -14.56
CA TRP A 195 0.81 -8.78 -13.17
C TRP A 195 0.15 -7.44 -12.85
N LEU A 196 -0.91 -7.47 -12.07
CA LEU A 196 -1.58 -6.30 -11.49
C LEU A 196 -1.46 -6.37 -9.96
N TYR A 197 -0.92 -5.32 -9.37
CA TYR A 197 -0.69 -5.21 -7.93
C TYR A 197 -0.79 -3.77 -7.46
N ALA A 198 -0.89 -3.55 -6.14
CA ALA A 198 -0.73 -2.21 -5.57
C ALA A 198 0.68 -2.05 -4.99
N ASP A 199 1.35 -0.94 -5.26
CA ASP A 199 2.66 -0.62 -4.71
C ASP A 199 2.59 -0.15 -3.25
N SER A 200 3.73 0.23 -2.68
CA SER A 200 3.81 0.62 -1.26
C SER A 200 3.17 1.98 -0.97
N PHE A 201 3.03 2.83 -1.99
CA PHE A 201 2.35 4.12 -1.92
C PHE A 201 0.84 4.01 -2.14
N GLY A 202 0.34 2.91 -2.69
CA GLY A 202 -1.07 2.69 -3.00
C GLY A 202 -1.46 3.02 -4.45
N PHE A 203 -0.50 3.08 -5.37
CA PHE A 203 -0.79 3.06 -6.80
C PHE A 203 -1.10 1.64 -7.26
N TRP A 204 -2.10 1.49 -8.10
CA TRP A 204 -2.28 0.25 -8.86
C TRP A 204 -1.33 0.23 -10.03
N ARG A 205 -0.65 -0.89 -10.26
CA ARG A 205 0.42 -1.01 -11.24
C ARG A 205 0.32 -2.28 -12.05
N PHE A 206 0.68 -2.19 -13.33
CA PHE A 206 0.96 -3.34 -14.18
C PHE A 206 2.44 -3.47 -14.47
N THR A 207 2.92 -4.71 -14.41
CA THR A 207 4.27 -5.10 -14.83
C THR A 207 4.21 -6.33 -15.73
N ASP A 208 5.26 -6.53 -16.51
CA ASP A 208 5.44 -7.64 -17.46
C ASP A 208 6.22 -8.83 -16.87
N ALA A 209 6.56 -8.81 -15.57
CA ALA A 209 7.18 -9.94 -14.90
C ALA A 209 6.95 -9.91 -13.38
N GLU A 210 6.80 -11.08 -12.77
CA GLU A 210 6.64 -11.19 -11.31
C GLU A 210 7.86 -10.63 -10.56
N SER A 211 9.07 -10.85 -11.09
CA SER A 211 10.31 -10.34 -10.50
C SER A 211 10.43 -8.82 -10.49
N LYS A 212 9.57 -8.11 -11.23
CA LYS A 212 9.54 -6.65 -11.30
C LYS A 212 8.50 -6.03 -10.36
N ILE A 213 7.73 -6.83 -9.63
CA ILE A 213 6.79 -6.34 -8.62
C ILE A 213 7.57 -5.58 -7.54
N SER A 214 7.52 -4.26 -7.65
CA SER A 214 8.26 -3.30 -6.85
C SER A 214 7.70 -1.89 -7.10
N ASP A 215 8.22 -0.88 -6.42
CA ASP A 215 7.83 0.52 -6.66
C ASP A 215 8.46 1.13 -7.94
N ALA A 216 9.28 0.39 -8.68
CA ALA A 216 9.99 0.89 -9.87
C ALA A 216 9.75 0.05 -11.14
N GLY A 217 9.31 -1.21 -11.02
CA GLY A 217 9.26 -2.15 -12.15
C GLY A 217 7.97 -2.15 -12.98
N SER A 218 7.14 -1.11 -12.89
CA SER A 218 5.85 -1.04 -13.60
C SER A 218 5.93 -0.24 -14.88
N VAL A 219 5.13 -0.60 -15.88
CA VAL A 219 5.01 0.12 -17.16
C VAL A 219 3.70 0.88 -17.31
N ILE A 220 2.69 0.53 -16.49
CA ILE A 220 1.41 1.24 -16.39
C ILE A 220 1.11 1.42 -14.90
N GLN A 221 0.62 2.59 -14.49
CA GLN A 221 0.19 2.87 -13.12
C GLN A 221 -1.08 3.72 -13.07
N SER A 222 -1.84 3.67 -11.97
CA SER A 222 -2.93 4.61 -11.73
C SER A 222 -2.41 6.05 -11.65
N ALA A 223 -3.21 7.02 -12.07
CA ALA A 223 -2.77 8.42 -12.07
C ALA A 223 -2.55 9.01 -10.67
N ASP A 224 -3.20 8.43 -9.64
CA ASP A 224 -3.14 8.85 -8.24
C ASP A 224 -3.12 7.65 -7.27
N ILE A 225 -2.92 7.93 -5.98
CA ILE A 225 -2.96 6.95 -4.88
C ILE A 225 -4.42 6.60 -4.58
N LEU A 226 -4.87 5.48 -5.14
CA LEU A 226 -6.28 5.07 -5.10
C LEU A 226 -6.49 3.72 -4.39
N ALA A 227 -5.45 2.94 -4.13
CA ALA A 227 -5.56 1.81 -3.22
C ALA A 227 -5.48 2.33 -1.77
N PRO A 228 -6.31 1.81 -0.84
CA PRO A 228 -7.34 0.79 -1.00
C PRO A 228 -8.73 1.33 -1.37
N SER A 229 -8.93 2.64 -1.51
CA SER A 229 -10.27 3.23 -1.67
C SER A 229 -10.99 2.80 -2.96
N HIS A 230 -10.25 2.40 -3.99
CA HIS A 230 -10.78 1.97 -5.29
C HIS A 230 -10.15 0.65 -5.74
N TRP A 231 -10.97 -0.18 -6.37
CA TRP A 231 -10.52 -1.32 -7.16
C TRP A 231 -10.00 -0.87 -8.53
N PRO A 232 -9.12 -1.66 -9.18
CA PRO A 232 -8.55 -1.31 -10.48
C PRO A 232 -9.61 -0.91 -11.53
N HIS A 233 -10.73 -1.61 -11.62
CA HIS A 233 -11.80 -1.33 -12.58
C HIS A 233 -12.60 -0.05 -12.29
N GLN A 234 -12.42 0.56 -11.12
CA GLN A 234 -13.06 1.83 -10.73
C GLN A 234 -12.18 3.04 -11.08
N ILE A 235 -10.97 2.81 -11.59
CA ILE A 235 -9.98 3.84 -11.90
C ILE A 235 -10.14 4.26 -13.35
N THR A 236 -10.38 5.56 -13.55
CA THR A 236 -10.61 6.16 -14.86
C THR A 236 -9.35 6.74 -15.49
N GLU A 237 -8.29 6.97 -14.71
CA GLU A 237 -7.07 7.60 -15.18
C GLU A 237 -5.85 6.72 -14.91
N TRP A 238 -5.17 6.35 -15.98
CA TRP A 238 -3.97 5.55 -15.97
C TRP A 238 -2.85 6.29 -16.67
N LYS A 239 -1.62 6.03 -16.24
CA LYS A 239 -0.40 6.59 -16.82
C LYS A 239 0.45 5.47 -17.36
N ARG A 240 1.15 5.74 -18.44
CA ARG A 240 2.15 4.85 -19.04
C ARG A 240 3.54 5.43 -18.80
N ASP A 241 4.52 4.54 -18.61
CA ASP A 241 5.91 4.95 -18.67
C ASP A 241 6.21 5.43 -20.10
N GLY A 242 6.60 6.69 -20.25
CA GLY A 242 6.97 7.27 -21.55
C GLY A 242 8.16 6.58 -22.20
N GLY A 243 8.86 5.71 -21.46
CA GLY A 243 10.05 5.01 -21.89
C GLY A 243 11.23 5.97 -21.94
N SER A 244 12.23 5.77 -21.07
CA SER A 244 13.55 6.29 -21.40
C SER A 244 14.07 5.44 -22.56
N CYS A 245 14.18 6.01 -23.76
CA CYS A 245 15.01 5.43 -24.79
C CYS A 245 16.43 5.30 -24.23
N GLY A 246 16.78 4.08 -23.81
CA GLY A 246 18.06 3.78 -23.18
C GLY A 246 19.19 3.89 -24.18
N CYS A 247 19.85 5.04 -24.22
CA CYS A 247 21.20 5.16 -24.75
C CYS A 247 22.08 6.19 -24.03
N ASP A 248 21.51 7.19 -23.34
CA ASP A 248 22.34 8.23 -22.69
C ASP A 248 22.22 8.15 -21.17
N GLY A 249 23.35 7.92 -20.50
CA GLY A 249 23.49 7.77 -19.04
C GLY A 249 23.22 9.05 -18.22
N GLY A 250 22.25 9.85 -18.63
CA GLY A 250 21.67 10.93 -17.83
C GLY A 250 20.40 10.45 -17.14
N GLU A 251 20.21 10.81 -15.87
CA GLU A 251 19.04 10.51 -15.02
C GLU A 251 17.75 11.22 -15.50
N ASN A 252 17.41 11.15 -16.79
CA ASN A 252 16.11 11.55 -17.28
C ASN A 252 15.11 10.46 -16.89
N LYS A 253 14.58 10.56 -15.67
CA LYS A 253 13.41 9.78 -15.25
C LYS A 253 12.31 9.98 -16.28
N ALA A 254 11.96 8.91 -16.97
CA ALA A 254 10.85 8.93 -17.92
C ALA A 254 9.61 9.51 -17.23
N GLU A 255 9.03 10.53 -17.86
CA GLU A 255 7.85 11.20 -17.33
C GLU A 255 6.63 10.31 -17.58
N TRP A 256 5.85 10.08 -16.53
CA TRP A 256 4.61 9.31 -16.63
C TRP A 256 3.56 10.09 -17.42
N GLN A 257 3.15 9.55 -18.57
CA GLN A 257 2.19 10.21 -19.44
C GLN A 257 0.79 9.65 -19.21
N LEU A 258 -0.21 10.53 -19.09
CA LEU A 258 -1.60 10.12 -19.01
C LEU A 258 -2.01 9.40 -20.30
N ASP A 259 -2.57 8.20 -20.17
CA ASP A 259 -2.99 7.36 -21.30
C ASP A 259 -4.48 7.04 -21.16
N THR A 260 -5.30 7.74 -21.96
CA THR A 260 -6.76 7.59 -21.96
C THR A 260 -7.23 6.31 -22.65
N GLN A 261 -6.32 5.58 -23.30
CA GLN A 261 -6.64 4.32 -23.95
C GLN A 261 -6.45 3.11 -23.02
N VAL A 262 -5.79 3.32 -21.88
CA VAL A 262 -5.69 2.31 -20.83
C VAL A 262 -6.97 2.29 -20.01
N ALA A 263 -7.61 1.13 -19.94
CA ALA A 263 -8.81 0.93 -19.17
C ALA A 263 -8.83 -0.47 -18.54
N VAL A 264 -9.40 -0.56 -17.34
CA VAL A 264 -9.60 -1.83 -16.63
C VAL A 264 -11.09 -2.03 -16.40
N THR A 265 -11.61 -3.21 -16.71
CA THR A 265 -13.02 -3.58 -16.48
C THR A 265 -13.10 -4.86 -15.64
N ALA A 266 -14.21 -5.04 -14.92
CA ALA A 266 -14.52 -6.25 -14.15
C ALA A 266 -15.54 -7.14 -14.87
#